data_AF-A0A164EBF3-F1
#
_entry.id   AF-A0A164EBF3-F1
#
_cell.length_a   1.000
_cell.length_b   1.000
_cell.length_c   1.000
_cell.angle_alpha   90.00
_cell.angle_beta   90.00
_cell.angle_gamma   90.00
#
_symmetry.space_group_name_H-M   'P 1'
#
loop_
_entity.id
_entity.type
_entity.pdbx_description
1 polymer ?
#
loop_
_entity_poly.entity_id
_entity_poly.type
_entity_poly.pdbx_seq_one_letter_code
_entity_poly.pdbx_strand_id
1 'polypeptide(L)'
;RENPGPSYKFQGSEHTEYLTNLLNDVFDIMNAKFCKEGITVLNWLPKKKKLEEMLVVLKRTEMIYFQSDIREKMSSTTTIHVWRTSIQSTIAITEKLFSENYGFVLTGKFNQDVLEVSII
;
A
#
# COMPACT_ATOMS: atom_id res chain seq x y z
N ARG A 1 -44.48 3.21 -7.43
CA ARG A 1 -43.11 3.67 -7.73
C ARG A 1 -42.19 2.74 -6.98
N GLU A 2 -41.53 1.82 -7.67
CA GLU A 2 -40.54 0.93 -7.06
C GLU A 2 -39.38 1.78 -6.55
N ASN A 3 -38.99 1.58 -5.29
CA ASN A 3 -37.74 2.14 -4.78
C ASN A 3 -36.61 1.50 -5.58
N PRO A 4 -35.79 2.26 -6.32
CA PRO A 4 -34.61 1.67 -6.92
C PRO A 4 -33.78 1.05 -5.79
N GLY A 5 -33.29 -0.17 -5.96
CA GLY A 5 -32.52 -0.87 -4.92
C GLY A 5 -31.22 -0.11 -4.58
N PRO A 6 -30.52 -0.41 -3.47
CA PRO A 6 -29.40 0.42 -2.97
C PRO A 6 -28.25 0.70 -3.96
N SER A 7 -28.17 -0.04 -5.08
CA SER A 7 -27.18 0.10 -6.15
C SER A 7 -27.06 1.52 -6.74
N TYR A 8 -28.15 2.27 -6.91
CA TYR A 8 -28.07 3.64 -7.47
C TYR A 8 -27.33 4.63 -6.55
N LYS A 9 -27.19 4.33 -5.25
CA LYS A 9 -26.54 5.22 -4.28
C LYS A 9 -25.01 5.23 -4.37
N PHE A 10 -24.42 4.26 -5.07
CA PHE A 10 -22.98 4.07 -5.18
C PHE A 10 -22.47 4.19 -6.62
N GLN A 11 -23.32 4.61 -7.55
CA GLN A 11 -22.90 4.85 -8.92
C GLN A 11 -21.81 5.94 -8.94
N GLY A 12 -20.64 5.65 -9.52
CA GLY A 12 -19.48 6.55 -9.50
C GLY A 12 -18.46 6.29 -8.38
N SER A 13 -18.66 5.28 -7.52
CA SER A 13 -17.69 4.94 -6.45
C SER A 13 -16.59 3.98 -6.89
N GLU A 14 -16.54 3.58 -8.15
CA GLU A 14 -15.66 2.51 -8.65
C GLU A 14 -14.18 2.86 -8.44
N HIS A 15 -13.81 4.13 -8.62
CA HIS A 15 -12.45 4.61 -8.37
C HIS A 15 -12.08 4.63 -6.89
N THR A 16 -13.03 4.96 -6.02
CA THR A 16 -12.85 4.93 -4.56
C THR A 16 -12.70 3.49 -4.07
N GLU A 17 -13.52 2.58 -4.59
CA GLU A 17 -13.41 1.15 -4.32
C GLU A 17 -12.05 0.60 -4.77
N TYR A 18 -11.64 0.91 -6.01
CA TYR A 18 -10.32 0.49 -6.52
C TYR A 18 -9.18 0.99 -5.63
N LEU A 19 -9.19 2.28 -5.27
CA LEU A 19 -8.16 2.85 -4.40
C LEU A 19 -8.17 2.19 -3.01
N THR A 20 -9.35 1.96 -2.43
CA THR A 20 -9.49 1.34 -1.12
C THR A 20 -8.97 -0.10 -1.12
N ASN A 21 -9.27 -0.88 -2.16
CA ASN A 21 -8.75 -2.24 -2.31
C ASN A 21 -7.23 -2.24 -2.50
N LEU A 22 -6.69 -1.32 -3.30
CA LEU A 22 -5.25 -1.18 -3.48
C LEU A 22 -4.55 -0.80 -2.17
N LEU A 23 -5.16 0.10 -1.38
CA LEU A 23 -4.66 0.46 -0.05
C LEU A 23 -4.58 -0.74 0.88
N ASN A 24 -5.63 -1.56 0.91
CA ASN A 24 -5.66 -2.76 1.73
C ASN A 24 -4.60 -3.78 1.27
N ASP A 25 -4.51 -4.04 -0.03
CA ASP A 25 -3.51 -4.94 -0.61
C ASP A 25 -2.08 -4.51 -0.21
N VAL A 26 -1.77 -3.21 -0.33
CA VAL A 26 -0.46 -2.66 0.03
C VAL A 26 -0.20 -2.78 1.52
N PHE A 27 -1.19 -2.50 2.37
CA PHE A 27 -1.07 -2.64 3.82
C PHE A 27 -0.75 -4.09 4.21
N ASP A 28 -1.50 -5.06 3.68
CA ASP A 28 -1.28 -6.48 3.98
C ASP A 28 0.10 -6.96 3.50
N ILE A 29 0.55 -6.49 2.33
CA ILE A 29 1.89 -6.81 1.82
C ILE A 29 2.98 -6.21 2.71
N MET A 30 2.80 -5.00 3.23
CA MET A 30 3.77 -4.31 4.08
C MET A 30 3.68 -4.68 5.57
N ASN A 31 2.70 -5.51 5.95
CA ASN A 31 2.47 -5.94 7.33
C ASN A 31 2.31 -7.46 7.46
N ALA A 32 3.00 -8.25 6.63
CA ALA A 32 2.90 -9.71 6.69
C ALA A 32 3.56 -10.26 7.96
N LYS A 33 2.78 -10.94 8.82
CA LYS A 33 3.21 -11.32 10.19
C LYS A 33 3.75 -12.74 10.30
N PHE A 34 3.27 -13.66 9.48
CA PHE A 34 3.66 -15.07 9.54
C PHE A 34 3.86 -15.68 8.16
N CYS A 35 4.56 -16.82 8.07
CA CYS A 35 5.05 -17.37 6.80
C CYS A 35 3.96 -17.64 5.76
N LYS A 36 2.73 -17.95 6.18
CA LYS A 36 1.59 -18.15 5.25
C LYS A 36 1.13 -16.85 4.58
N GLU A 37 1.30 -15.71 5.25
CA GLU A 37 1.00 -14.36 4.73
C GLU A 37 2.23 -13.69 4.09
N GLY A 38 3.42 -14.16 4.49
CA GLY A 38 4.72 -13.66 4.07
C GLY A 38 4.91 -13.61 2.55
N ILE A 39 5.86 -12.76 2.16
CA ILE A 39 6.30 -12.70 0.78
C ILE A 39 7.21 -13.89 0.53
N THR A 40 6.90 -14.69 -0.47
CA THR A 40 7.71 -15.83 -0.93
C THR A 40 8.07 -15.61 -2.40
N VAL A 41 9.08 -16.32 -2.90
CA VAL A 41 9.46 -16.24 -4.33
C VAL A 41 8.26 -16.53 -5.25
N LEU A 42 7.37 -17.44 -4.85
CA LEU A 42 6.20 -17.85 -5.63
C LEU A 42 5.11 -16.78 -5.72
N ASN A 43 4.93 -15.99 -4.65
CA ASN A 43 3.89 -14.95 -4.59
C ASN A 43 4.44 -13.53 -4.74
N TRP A 44 5.75 -13.37 -4.93
CA TRP A 44 6.39 -12.06 -4.94
C TRP A 44 5.91 -11.20 -6.12
N LEU A 45 5.93 -11.75 -7.34
CA LEU A 45 5.59 -10.99 -8.54
C LEU A 45 4.20 -10.31 -8.47
N PRO A 46 3.10 -11.00 -8.13
CA PRO A 46 1.80 -10.34 -7.99
C PRO A 46 1.75 -9.32 -6.85
N LYS A 47 2.45 -9.55 -5.73
CA LYS A 47 2.53 -8.58 -4.61
C LYS A 47 3.33 -7.33 -5.01
N LYS A 48 4.47 -7.51 -5.69
CA LYS A 48 5.29 -6.41 -6.23
C LYS A 48 4.48 -5.53 -7.17
N LYS A 49 3.65 -6.13 -8.04
CA LYS A 49 2.79 -5.38 -8.95
C LYS A 49 1.83 -4.43 -8.20
N LYS A 50 1.23 -4.87 -7.10
CA LYS A 50 0.36 -4.02 -6.26
C LYS A 50 1.13 -2.85 -5.64
N LEU A 51 2.35 -3.11 -5.16
CA LEU A 51 3.24 -2.06 -4.66
C LEU A 51 3.58 -1.03 -5.76
N GLU A 52 3.89 -1.50 -6.97
CA GLU A 52 4.18 -0.64 -8.13
C GLU A 52 2.96 0.16 -8.61
N GLU A 53 1.76 -0.44 -8.60
CA GLU A 53 0.50 0.25 -8.87
C GLU A 53 0.30 1.42 -7.88
N MET A 54 0.59 1.19 -6.60
CA MET A 54 0.50 2.25 -5.60
C MET A 54 1.56 3.34 -5.78
N LEU A 55 2.79 3.01 -6.21
CA LEU A 55 3.80 4.01 -6.56
C LEU A 55 3.33 4.94 -7.68
N VAL A 56 2.59 4.41 -8.68
CA VAL A 56 2.00 5.22 -9.75
C VAL A 56 0.94 6.17 -9.19
N VAL A 57 0.08 5.69 -8.28
CA VAL A 57 -0.92 6.54 -7.61
C VAL A 57 -0.25 7.66 -6.83
N LEU A 58 0.73 7.34 -5.98
CA LEU A 58 1.43 8.34 -5.15
C LEU A 58 2.13 9.40 -6.01
N LYS A 59 2.81 8.98 -7.09
CA LYS A 59 3.44 9.90 -8.03
C LYS A 59 2.44 10.86 -8.68
N ARG A 60 1.27 10.36 -9.09
CA ARG A 60 0.20 11.20 -9.65
C ARG A 60 -0.34 12.18 -8.61
N THR A 61 -0.54 11.73 -7.38
CA THR A 61 -0.99 12.60 -6.28
C THR A 61 0.02 13.72 -6.00
N GLU A 62 1.33 13.41 -5.96
CA GLU A 62 2.38 14.44 -5.82
C GLU A 62 2.29 15.46 -6.97
N MET A 63 2.19 15.00 -8.22
CA MET A 63 2.07 15.90 -9.38
C MET A 63 0.87 16.83 -9.28
N ILE A 64 -0.29 16.30 -8.89
CA ILE A 64 -1.50 17.11 -8.68
C ILE A 64 -1.25 18.15 -7.60
N TYR A 65 -0.62 17.79 -6.47
CA TYR A 65 -0.35 18.73 -5.38
C TYR A 65 0.58 19.88 -5.78
N PHE A 66 1.50 19.66 -6.73
CA PHE A 66 2.38 20.71 -7.26
C PHE A 66 1.70 21.58 -8.31
N GLN A 67 0.78 21.02 -9.09
CA GLN A 67 0.15 21.70 -10.23
C GLN A 67 -1.15 22.43 -9.87
N SER A 68 -1.72 22.16 -8.71
CA SER A 68 -3.04 22.66 -8.33
C SER A 68 -3.03 23.40 -7.01
N ASP A 69 -3.83 24.45 -6.91
CA ASP A 69 -4.08 25.19 -5.67
C ASP A 69 -5.17 24.51 -4.83
N ILE A 70 -5.14 23.16 -4.78
CA ILE A 70 -6.10 22.37 -4.01
C ILE A 70 -5.82 22.63 -2.52
N ARG A 71 -6.79 23.31 -1.87
CA ARG A 71 -6.77 23.57 -0.43
C ARG A 71 -6.90 22.31 0.42
N GLU A 72 -7.63 21.31 -0.07
CA GLU A 72 -7.93 20.08 0.67
C GLU A 72 -7.06 18.92 0.19
N LYS A 73 -5.98 18.67 0.92
CA LYS A 73 -5.06 17.57 0.65
C LYS A 73 -5.43 16.38 1.53
N MET A 74 -5.57 15.20 0.91
CA MET A 74 -5.79 13.94 1.62
C MET A 74 -4.68 13.64 2.64
N SER A 75 -3.44 14.02 2.34
CA SER A 75 -2.32 13.89 3.26
C SER A 75 -1.26 14.97 3.04
N SER A 76 -0.30 15.08 3.95
CA SER A 76 0.83 15.99 3.75
C SER A 76 1.75 15.47 2.62
N THR A 77 2.46 16.37 1.96
CA THR A 77 3.49 16.00 0.97
C THR A 77 4.57 15.10 1.59
N THR A 78 4.93 15.35 2.85
CA THR A 78 5.85 14.52 3.62
C THR A 78 5.33 13.09 3.77
N THR A 79 4.05 12.91 4.10
CA THR A 79 3.44 11.58 4.25
C THR A 79 3.48 10.82 2.93
N ILE A 80 3.13 11.46 1.82
CA ILE A 80 3.17 10.84 0.49
C ILE A 80 4.61 10.44 0.12
N HIS A 81 5.58 11.32 0.40
CA HIS A 81 6.99 11.07 0.14
C HIS A 81 7.53 9.90 0.96
N VAL A 82 7.23 9.87 2.27
CA VAL A 82 7.62 8.77 3.16
C VAL A 82 6.98 7.47 2.71
N TRP A 83 5.70 7.48 2.34
CA TRP A 83 5.01 6.29 1.86
C TRP A 83 5.66 5.72 0.59
N ARG A 84 5.93 6.58 -0.39
CA ARG A 84 6.63 6.19 -1.62
C ARG A 84 7.99 5.55 -1.30
N THR A 85 8.72 6.17 -0.39
CA THR A 85 10.03 5.68 0.07
C THR A 85 9.90 4.31 0.75
N SER A 86 8.95 4.15 1.68
CA SER A 86 8.71 2.88 2.38
C SER A 86 8.35 1.74 1.42
N ILE A 87 7.53 2.00 0.39
CA ILE A 87 7.22 1.00 -0.64
C ILE A 87 8.46 0.63 -1.45
N GLN A 88 9.23 1.62 -1.91
CA GLN A 88 10.47 1.39 -2.67
C GLN A 88 11.50 0.59 -1.85
N SER A 89 11.69 0.93 -0.58
CA SER A 89 12.56 0.19 0.34
C SER A 89 12.07 -1.23 0.57
N THR A 90 10.75 -1.44 0.72
CA THR A 90 10.18 -2.80 0.88
C THR A 90 10.47 -3.66 -0.34
N ILE A 91 10.32 -3.13 -1.56
CA ILE A 91 10.66 -3.84 -2.81
C ILE A 91 12.15 -4.20 -2.80
N ALA A 92 13.03 -3.21 -2.59
CA ALA A 92 14.47 -3.40 -2.67
C ALA A 92 15.00 -4.41 -1.63
N ILE A 93 14.52 -4.32 -0.38
CA ILE A 93 14.92 -5.25 0.70
C ILE A 93 14.42 -6.65 0.38
N THR A 94 13.17 -6.80 -0.09
CA THR A 94 12.61 -8.11 -0.43
C THR A 94 13.43 -8.78 -1.54
N GLU A 95 13.74 -8.05 -2.61
CA GLU A 95 14.57 -8.56 -3.71
C GLU A 95 15.98 -8.91 -3.25
N LYS A 96 16.57 -8.09 -2.37
CA LYS A 96 17.88 -8.38 -1.80
C LYS A 96 17.85 -9.66 -0.97
N LEU A 97 16.85 -9.85 -0.11
CA LEU A 97 16.72 -11.07 0.70
C LEU A 97 16.52 -12.32 -0.18
N PHE A 98 15.75 -12.24 -1.25
CA PHE A 98 15.64 -13.35 -2.19
C PHE A 98 16.95 -13.62 -2.95
N SER A 99 17.72 -12.59 -3.29
CA SER A 99 19.07 -12.78 -3.88
C SER A 99 20.05 -13.47 -2.92
N GLU A 100 19.81 -13.37 -1.62
CA GLU A 100 20.58 -14.03 -0.55
C GLU A 100 19.96 -15.38 -0.11
N ASN A 101 19.07 -15.96 -0.93
CA ASN A 101 18.42 -17.27 -0.71
C ASN A 101 17.51 -17.37 0.53
N TYR A 102 16.96 -16.26 1.01
CA TYR A 102 15.90 -16.32 2.04
C TYR A 102 14.61 -16.88 1.43
N GLY A 103 13.98 -17.86 2.09
CA GLY A 103 12.77 -18.51 1.57
C GLY A 103 11.49 -17.67 1.66
N PHE A 104 11.46 -16.70 2.56
CA PHE A 104 10.34 -15.79 2.77
C PHE A 104 10.77 -14.48 3.45
N VAL A 105 9.93 -13.45 3.36
CA VAL A 105 10.12 -12.14 4.01
C VAL A 105 8.86 -11.77 4.81
N LEU A 106 9.06 -11.40 6.08
CA LEU A 106 7.99 -10.94 6.99
C LEU A 106 8.08 -9.43 7.18
N THR A 107 7.35 -8.70 6.33
CA THR A 107 7.36 -7.23 6.31
C THR A 107 6.77 -6.61 7.58
N GLY A 108 5.92 -7.33 8.32
CA GLY A 108 5.47 -6.92 9.65
C GLY A 108 6.58 -6.88 10.71
N LYS A 109 7.83 -7.21 10.35
CA LYS A 109 9.03 -6.99 11.19
C LYS A 109 9.76 -5.68 10.85
N PHE A 110 9.32 -4.94 9.84
CA PHE A 110 9.95 -3.68 9.42
C PHE A 110 9.32 -2.45 10.07
N ASN A 111 8.18 -2.60 10.75
CA ASN A 111 7.48 -1.52 11.44
C ASN A 111 7.88 -1.42 12.93
N GLN A 112 7.44 -0.35 13.59
CA GLN A 112 7.80 -0.04 14.98
C GLN A 112 6.80 -0.58 16.01
N ASP A 113 5.75 -1.30 15.58
CA ASP A 113 4.66 -1.79 16.43
C ASP A 113 5.17 -2.52 17.69
N VAL A 114 6.23 -3.32 17.57
CA VAL A 114 6.82 -4.06 18.70
C VAL A 114 7.36 -3.11 19.78
N LEU A 115 7.93 -1.98 19.39
CA LEU A 115 8.46 -0.97 20.30
C LEU A 115 7.32 -0.21 21.00
N GLU A 116 6.26 0.10 20.26
CA GLU A 116 5.11 0.83 20.79
C GLU A 116 4.32 0.01 21.81
N VAL A 117 4.19 -1.30 21.60
CA VAL A 117 3.51 -2.21 22.56
C VAL A 117 4.32 -2.43 23.83
N SER A 118 5.66 -2.31 23.78
CA SER A 118 6.55 -2.58 24.92
C SER A 118 6.67 -1.41 25.91
N ILE A 119 6.01 -0.27 25.65
CA ILE A 119 6.06 0.96 26.46
C ILE A 119 4.78 1.15 27.31
N ILE A 120 3.84 0.19 27.25
CA ILE A 120 2.60 0.15 28.06
C ILE A 120 2.71 -0.97 29.10
#